data_AF-A0A8T4R3G4-F1
#
_entry.id   AF-A0A8T4R3G4-F1
#
_cell.length_a   1.000
_cell.length_b   1.000
_cell.length_c   1.000
_cell.angle_alpha   90.00
_cell.angle_beta   90.00
_cell.angle_gamma   90.00
#
_symmetry.space_group_name_H-M   'P 1'
#
loop_
_entity.id
_entity.type
_entity.pdbx_description
1 polymer ?
#
loop_
_entity_poly.entity_id
_entity_poly.type
_entity_poly.pdbx_seq_one_letter_code
_entity_poly.pdbx_strand_id
1 'polypeptide(L)'
;MVHNIRENSPSTTDSSHCMADGLFGDLDGIDDARDVQAREQTTLDKLIEVGNQMVAKYSQVINNHTIKDYLKYMAMYIELTQERLSEAQFNEEDLKNFIFYCVNHDYESSKAQAYGMYSGCLLQLLTERNKEQGKSTQFYIDGKGNRFDYLFCYANHVDEVRIVNFSGDYICSFMGSFGGSANLIYGENLTGNFIFSNIGSYNSNINRIFGSHIKGNWAFSRIGTNGCNINEVIGESIEGRGAFSAIGDHDYESENVCAVTKINRLIGINIKGDNAFTILGKNRSLITQLVLVGIEGNNLFLNDTSRTYPLVLNQLVAVGIKGNNAFRNIHKDVNIDQLIGVKVVGNNSFFNENIGQAIIRQAIINGIEGDYTFSTETTGCAHNIDLLVGVNLHGNYAFSNHSFSSRNFLLFNCRGDGLFSNSDLSNSDVLYYNVYPPPSKTKNPYKSLHHIKDSVRVNRRGIKILRKAHFDEILTLAKSLEGKSYQEVLDIGEQLYALHPEPESMIHLQLMR
;
A
#
# COMPACT_ATOMS: atom_id res chain seq x y z
N MET A 1 81.82 -0.58 41.13
CA MET A 1 81.98 0.81 40.62
C MET A 1 80.60 1.41 40.54
N VAL A 2 80.14 2.40 41.30
CA VAL A 2 80.62 3.27 42.40
C VAL A 2 79.29 3.62 43.11
N HIS A 3 79.07 3.18 44.36
CA HIS A 3 78.98 4.02 45.58
C HIS A 3 78.00 5.22 45.49
N ASN A 4 77.17 5.59 46.46
CA ASN A 4 76.84 5.12 47.81
C ASN A 4 75.80 6.12 48.40
N ILE A 5 75.11 5.70 49.48
CA ILE A 5 74.71 6.51 50.66
C ILE A 5 73.50 7.48 50.59
N ARG A 6 72.39 7.00 51.19
CA ARG A 6 71.59 7.49 52.33
C ARG A 6 71.56 8.99 52.76
N GLU A 7 70.31 9.39 53.03
CA GLU A 7 69.77 10.11 54.23
C GLU A 7 70.18 11.57 54.53
N ASN A 8 69.17 12.45 54.55
CA ASN A 8 68.71 13.26 55.70
C ASN A 8 68.22 14.67 55.29
N SER A 9 66.95 14.95 55.59
CA SER A 9 66.45 16.29 55.97
C SER A 9 66.84 16.54 57.46
N PRO A 10 66.76 17.75 58.08
CA PRO A 10 65.97 18.93 57.70
C PRO A 10 66.52 20.35 58.05
N SER A 11 65.75 21.37 57.63
CA SER A 11 65.41 22.65 58.32
C SER A 11 66.34 23.88 58.37
N THR A 12 65.70 25.04 58.09
CA THR A 12 65.94 26.45 58.57
C THR A 12 67.18 27.17 58.01
N THR A 13 67.21 28.45 57.62
CA THR A 13 66.47 29.69 57.97
C THR A 13 66.75 30.79 56.91
N ASP A 14 65.77 31.68 56.72
CA ASP A 14 65.81 33.14 56.49
C ASP A 14 66.69 33.86 55.44
N SER A 15 65.99 34.84 54.83
CA SER A 15 66.39 36.22 54.49
C SER A 15 66.67 36.60 53.02
N SER A 16 65.64 37.24 52.46
CA SER A 16 65.64 38.52 51.73
C SER A 16 66.57 38.80 50.53
N HIS A 17 65.90 39.07 49.40
CA HIS A 17 66.15 40.09 48.37
C HIS A 17 67.40 39.99 47.49
N CYS A 18 67.16 39.72 46.19
CA CYS A 18 67.48 40.65 45.11
C CYS A 18 66.58 40.40 43.89
N MET A 19 66.10 41.50 43.31
CA MET A 19 65.24 41.62 42.14
C MET A 19 65.92 41.07 40.89
N ALA A 20 65.15 40.38 40.05
CA ALA A 20 65.37 40.35 38.61
C ALA A 20 64.00 40.44 37.95
N ASP A 21 63.71 41.65 37.47
CA ASP A 21 62.52 42.05 36.76
C ASP A 21 62.27 41.22 35.50
N GLY A 22 60.98 41.00 35.23
CA GLY A 22 60.44 41.02 33.87
C GLY A 22 60.35 39.69 33.15
N LEU A 23 59.31 38.90 33.42
CA LEU A 23 58.65 38.09 32.37
C LEU A 23 57.22 37.61 32.68
N PHE A 24 56.48 38.26 33.58
CA PHE A 24 55.05 38.00 33.75
C PHE A 24 54.35 39.34 34.01
N GLY A 25 53.86 39.94 32.93
CA GLY A 25 52.88 41.01 33.03
C GLY A 25 51.59 40.43 33.58
N ASP A 26 51.08 41.07 34.63
CA ASP A 26 49.70 41.15 35.09
C ASP A 26 48.75 40.05 34.58
N LEU A 27 48.55 39.03 35.41
CA LEU A 27 47.35 38.17 35.36
C LEU A 27 46.33 38.61 36.42
N ASP A 28 46.23 39.91 36.70
CA ASP A 28 45.13 40.49 37.48
C ASP A 28 43.89 40.64 36.59
N GLY A 29 43.30 39.50 36.24
CA GLY A 29 42.08 39.45 35.42
C GLY A 29 41.35 38.11 35.38
N ILE A 30 41.78 37.10 36.14
CA ILE A 30 41.13 35.77 36.17
C ILE A 30 40.50 35.47 37.54
N ASP A 31 39.97 36.49 38.22
CA ASP A 31 39.07 36.28 39.37
C ASP A 31 37.61 36.68 39.08
N ASP A 32 37.33 37.32 37.92
CA ASP A 32 35.97 37.72 37.50
C ASP A 32 35.26 36.71 36.57
N ALA A 33 35.84 35.52 36.34
CA ALA A 33 35.25 34.48 35.46
C ALA A 33 34.50 33.37 36.22
N ARG A 34 33.94 33.66 37.41
CA ARG A 34 33.20 32.68 38.24
C ARG A 34 31.70 32.93 38.35
N ASP A 35 31.11 33.64 37.40
CA ASP A 35 29.66 33.64 37.17
C ASP A 35 29.36 33.17 35.75
N VAL A 36 29.71 31.91 35.44
CA VAL A 36 29.09 31.22 34.30
C VAL A 36 27.67 30.88 34.74
N GLN A 37 26.73 31.80 34.51
CA GLN A 37 25.31 31.49 34.61
C GLN A 37 25.06 30.27 33.72
N ALA A 38 24.62 29.17 34.33
CA ALA A 38 24.25 27.96 33.60
C ALA A 38 23.23 28.37 32.54
N ARG A 39 23.57 28.18 31.26
CA ARG A 39 22.69 28.48 30.13
C ARG A 39 21.38 27.73 30.37
N GLU A 40 20.25 28.44 30.33
CA GLU A 40 18.93 27.80 30.44
C GLU A 40 18.81 26.71 29.36
N GLN A 41 18.46 25.50 29.78
CA GLN A 41 18.29 24.36 28.88
C GLN A 41 17.13 24.66 27.93
N THR A 42 17.40 24.64 26.62
CA THR A 42 16.33 24.86 25.64
C THR A 42 15.41 23.62 25.56
N THR A 43 14.18 23.79 25.06
CA THR A 43 13.27 22.66 24.81
C THR A 43 13.94 21.59 23.93
N LEU A 44 14.68 22.02 22.90
CA LEU A 44 15.43 21.11 22.04
C LEU A 44 16.51 20.34 22.81
N ASP A 45 17.29 21.01 23.66
CA ASP A 45 18.32 20.35 24.48
C ASP A 45 17.70 19.28 25.38
N LYS A 46 16.51 19.56 25.94
CA LYS A 46 15.77 18.59 26.75
C LYS A 46 15.25 17.40 25.94
N LEU A 47 14.70 17.63 24.74
CA LEU A 47 14.28 16.56 23.84
C LEU A 47 15.46 15.68 23.41
N ILE A 48 16.62 16.28 23.12
CA ILE A 48 17.83 15.54 22.76
C ILE A 48 18.34 14.71 23.95
N GLU A 49 18.42 15.31 25.14
CA GLU A 49 18.88 14.61 26.35
C GLU A 49 18.00 13.40 26.67
N VAL A 50 16.68 13.61 26.76
CA VAL A 50 15.71 12.54 27.02
C VAL A 50 15.74 11.50 25.90
N GLY A 51 15.79 11.94 24.63
CA GLY A 51 15.88 11.04 23.48
C GLY A 51 17.08 10.12 23.55
N ASN A 52 18.27 10.65 23.87
CA ASN A 52 19.49 9.85 24.01
C ASN A 52 19.39 8.82 25.14
N GLN A 53 18.77 9.18 26.27
CA GLN A 53 18.54 8.26 27.39
C GLN A 53 17.57 7.12 27.01
N MET A 54 16.45 7.47 26.37
CA MET A 54 15.46 6.47 25.93
C MET A 54 16.06 5.55 24.86
N VAL A 55 16.75 6.11 23.87
CA VAL A 55 17.36 5.32 22.80
C VAL A 55 18.39 4.34 23.36
N ALA A 56 19.27 4.78 24.28
CA ALA A 56 20.26 3.90 24.89
C ALA A 56 19.63 2.73 25.67
N LYS A 57 18.47 2.96 26.30
CA LYS A 57 17.71 1.93 27.02
C LYS A 57 17.01 0.96 26.06
N TYR A 58 16.28 1.48 25.07
CA TYR A 58 15.39 0.67 24.23
C TYR A 58 16.10 -0.01 23.06
N SER A 59 17.20 0.54 22.54
CA SER A 59 17.96 -0.08 21.45
C SER A 59 18.56 -1.44 21.82
N GLN A 60 18.71 -1.73 23.12
CA GLN A 60 19.24 -3.01 23.63
C GLN A 60 18.20 -4.13 23.59
N VAL A 61 16.91 -3.79 23.54
CA VAL A 61 15.82 -4.76 23.70
C VAL A 61 14.94 -4.87 22.47
N ILE A 62 14.97 -3.90 21.55
CA ILE A 62 14.22 -3.92 20.28
C ILE A 62 14.73 -5.05 19.36
N ASN A 63 13.81 -5.82 18.79
CA ASN A 63 14.13 -6.99 17.97
C ASN A 63 13.31 -6.98 16.68
N ASN A 64 13.89 -6.39 15.62
CA ASN A 64 13.50 -6.57 14.22
C ASN A 64 12.04 -6.26 13.85
N HIS A 65 11.50 -5.14 14.34
CA HIS A 65 10.26 -4.55 13.81
C HIS A 65 9.02 -5.45 13.94
N THR A 66 8.78 -5.96 15.15
CA THR A 66 7.75 -6.97 15.45
C THR A 66 6.58 -6.42 16.28
N ILE A 67 5.50 -7.21 16.46
CA ILE A 67 4.42 -6.90 17.44
C ILE A 67 5.00 -6.69 18.86
N LYS A 68 6.05 -7.43 19.24
CA LYS A 68 6.69 -7.27 20.55
C LYS A 68 7.36 -5.91 20.71
N ASP A 69 7.77 -5.28 19.60
CA ASP A 69 8.33 -3.94 19.63
C ASP A 69 7.28 -2.86 19.90
N TYR A 70 6.00 -3.11 19.57
CA TYR A 70 4.92 -2.20 19.96
C TYR A 70 4.75 -2.11 21.48
N LEU A 71 4.92 -3.21 22.23
CA LEU A 71 4.90 -3.15 23.69
C LEU A 71 6.04 -2.28 24.26
N LYS A 72 7.18 -2.27 23.59
CA LYS A 72 8.34 -1.43 23.95
C LYS A 72 8.07 0.03 23.62
N TYR A 73 7.48 0.30 22.45
CA TYR A 73 6.97 1.62 22.10
C TYR A 73 6.01 2.15 23.16
N MET A 74 5.01 1.35 23.58
CA MET A 74 4.06 1.76 24.63
C MET A 74 4.75 2.03 25.97
N ALA A 75 5.72 1.21 26.36
CA ALA A 75 6.50 1.47 27.58
C ALA A 75 7.30 2.78 27.47
N MET A 76 7.92 3.04 26.32
CA MET A 76 8.63 4.30 26.04
C MET A 76 7.67 5.49 26.13
N TYR A 77 6.49 5.38 25.52
CA TYR A 77 5.46 6.42 25.55
C TYR A 77 5.00 6.75 26.97
N ILE A 78 4.72 5.72 27.78
CA ILE A 78 4.32 5.88 29.19
C ILE A 78 5.41 6.60 30.00
N GLU A 79 6.67 6.17 29.89
CA GLU A 79 7.79 6.83 30.60
C GLU A 79 7.96 8.29 30.16
N LEU A 80 7.78 8.59 28.88
CA LEU A 80 7.84 9.97 28.39
C LEU A 80 6.71 10.84 28.92
N THR A 81 5.48 10.35 28.86
CA THR A 81 4.30 11.11 29.25
C THR A 81 4.18 11.31 30.76
N GLN A 82 4.57 10.31 31.55
CA GLN A 82 4.38 10.34 33.01
C GLN A 82 5.60 10.83 33.78
N GLU A 83 6.82 10.63 33.26
CA GLU A 83 8.05 10.88 34.03
C GLU A 83 8.94 11.94 33.38
N ARG A 84 9.35 11.75 32.12
CA ARG A 84 10.45 12.53 31.52
C ARG A 84 10.01 13.86 30.91
N LEU A 85 8.83 13.89 30.30
CA LEU A 85 8.30 15.05 29.58
C LEU A 85 6.95 15.50 30.11
N SER A 86 6.49 15.00 31.26
CA SER A 86 5.19 15.34 31.86
C SER A 86 4.92 16.85 31.93
N GLU A 87 5.92 17.62 32.36
CA GLU A 87 5.85 19.09 32.47
C GLU A 87 6.47 19.83 31.27
N ALA A 88 7.18 19.14 30.38
CA ALA A 88 7.85 19.77 29.25
C ALA A 88 6.83 20.11 28.15
N GLN A 89 6.69 21.38 27.79
CA GLN A 89 5.90 21.79 26.62
C GLN A 89 6.83 21.91 25.41
N PHE A 90 6.38 21.40 24.27
CA PHE A 90 7.05 21.56 22.98
C PHE A 90 6.00 21.65 21.88
N ASN A 91 6.36 22.30 20.78
CA ASN A 91 5.48 22.50 19.63
C ASN A 91 5.99 21.76 18.38
N GLU A 92 5.33 21.97 17.25
CA GLU A 92 5.68 21.39 15.96
C GLU A 92 7.11 21.77 15.52
N GLU A 93 7.56 22.99 15.81
CA GLU A 93 8.90 23.46 15.42
C GLU A 93 10.00 22.81 16.26
N ASP A 94 9.76 22.62 17.56
CA ASP A 94 10.68 21.89 18.43
C ASP A 94 10.87 20.43 17.96
N LEU A 95 9.77 19.77 17.56
CA LEU A 95 9.82 18.41 17.00
C LEU A 95 10.57 18.37 15.65
N LYS A 96 10.36 19.37 14.77
CA LYS A 96 11.16 19.48 13.53
C LYS A 96 12.65 19.65 13.82
N ASN A 97 13.00 20.52 14.76
CA ASN A 97 14.39 20.75 15.15
C ASN A 97 15.04 19.48 15.71
N PHE A 98 14.30 18.71 16.51
CA PHE A 98 14.75 17.40 16.97
C PHE A 98 14.98 16.43 15.80
N ILE A 99 14.07 16.37 14.84
CA ILE A 99 14.23 15.51 13.65
C ILE A 99 15.48 15.90 12.86
N PHE A 100 15.70 17.20 12.60
CA PHE A 100 16.90 17.68 11.90
C PHE A 100 18.19 17.49 12.69
N TYR A 101 18.12 17.36 14.01
CA TYR A 101 19.27 16.92 14.81
C TYR A 101 19.60 15.44 14.56
N CYS A 102 18.58 14.59 14.33
CA CYS A 102 18.76 13.14 14.16
C CYS A 102 19.09 12.69 12.72
N VAL A 103 18.85 13.51 11.69
CA VAL A 103 19.03 13.07 10.29
C VAL A 103 20.49 12.72 9.93
N ASN A 104 20.64 11.91 8.88
CA ASN A 104 21.92 11.52 8.26
C ASN A 104 22.90 10.77 9.17
N HIS A 105 22.45 10.33 10.34
CA HIS A 105 23.25 9.50 11.22
C HIS A 105 23.24 8.05 10.73
N ASP A 106 24.43 7.45 10.63
CA ASP A 106 24.59 6.05 10.24
C ASP A 106 24.52 5.16 11.48
N TYR A 107 23.32 5.03 12.04
CA TYR A 107 23.08 4.22 13.22
C TYR A 107 22.92 2.73 12.88
N GLU A 108 23.30 1.87 13.83
CA GLU A 108 22.87 0.47 13.80
C GLU A 108 21.33 0.39 13.81
N SER A 109 20.77 -0.65 13.16
CA SER A 109 19.32 -0.78 12.92
C SER A 109 18.46 -0.64 14.18
N SER A 110 18.86 -1.24 15.32
CA SER A 110 18.10 -1.14 16.58
C SER A 110 18.10 0.28 17.15
N LYS A 111 19.21 1.02 16.99
CA LYS A 111 19.33 2.41 17.42
C LYS A 111 18.53 3.33 16.50
N ALA A 112 18.57 3.10 15.18
CA ALA A 112 17.73 3.82 14.22
C ALA A 112 16.23 3.60 14.52
N GLN A 113 15.81 2.36 14.75
CA GLN A 113 14.44 2.02 15.13
C GLN A 113 14.02 2.66 16.45
N ALA A 114 14.91 2.71 17.46
CA ALA A 114 14.64 3.39 18.73
C ALA A 114 14.44 4.91 18.57
N TYR A 115 15.26 5.58 17.74
CA TYR A 115 15.02 7.00 17.40
C TYR A 115 13.71 7.18 16.62
N GLY A 116 13.39 6.25 15.72
CA GLY A 116 12.12 6.21 15.00
C GLY A 116 10.92 6.15 15.95
N MET A 117 10.93 5.20 16.88
CA MET A 117 9.92 5.08 17.95
C MET A 117 9.85 6.35 18.81
N TYR A 118 11.00 6.90 19.21
CA TYR A 118 11.05 8.11 20.02
C TYR A 118 10.40 9.29 19.30
N SER A 119 10.73 9.50 18.02
CA SER A 119 10.06 10.53 17.20
C SER A 119 8.55 10.28 17.08
N GLY A 120 8.12 9.01 16.98
CA GLY A 120 6.71 8.62 16.96
C GLY A 120 5.99 8.96 18.28
N CYS A 121 6.62 8.67 19.42
CA CYS A 121 6.12 9.06 20.74
C CYS A 121 5.96 10.58 20.87
N LEU A 122 6.93 11.36 20.39
CA LEU A 122 6.85 12.82 20.42
C LEU A 122 5.69 13.34 19.55
N LEU A 123 5.50 12.79 18.35
CA LEU A 123 4.37 13.17 17.48
C LEU A 123 3.02 12.84 18.13
N GLN A 124 2.89 11.65 18.73
CA GLN A 124 1.68 11.26 19.44
C GLN A 124 1.42 12.16 20.66
N LEU A 125 2.45 12.45 21.47
CA LEU A 125 2.33 13.31 22.64
C LEU A 125 1.92 14.75 22.26
N LEU A 126 2.50 15.29 21.19
CA LEU A 126 2.11 16.58 20.64
C LEU A 126 0.63 16.56 20.22
N THR A 127 0.21 15.49 19.54
CA THR A 127 -1.17 15.31 19.09
C THR A 127 -2.16 15.29 20.24
N GLU A 128 -1.90 14.48 21.27
CA GLU A 128 -2.77 14.34 22.43
C GLU A 128 -2.89 15.65 23.21
N ARG A 129 -1.79 16.38 23.41
CA ARG A 129 -1.80 17.68 24.11
C ARG A 129 -2.56 18.76 23.36
N ASN A 130 -2.39 18.83 22.04
CA ASN A 130 -3.16 19.77 21.22
C ASN A 130 -4.66 19.44 21.28
N LYS A 131 -5.01 18.15 21.26
CA LYS A 131 -6.39 17.68 21.37
C LYS A 131 -7.02 18.02 22.72
N GLU A 132 -6.27 17.91 23.82
CA GLU A 132 -6.71 18.37 25.15
C GLU A 132 -7.02 19.88 25.19
N GLN A 133 -6.34 20.67 24.35
CA GLN A 133 -6.61 22.09 24.16
C GLN A 133 -7.71 22.38 23.11
N GLY A 134 -8.38 21.35 22.59
CA GLY A 134 -9.40 21.49 21.55
C GLY A 134 -8.86 21.85 20.17
N LYS A 135 -7.56 21.64 19.91
CA LYS A 135 -6.90 21.91 18.63
C LYS A 135 -6.56 20.59 17.92
N SER A 136 -6.60 20.59 16.60
CA SER A 136 -6.10 19.48 15.81
C SER A 136 -4.64 19.71 15.43
N THR A 137 -3.83 18.65 15.45
CA THR A 137 -2.41 18.72 15.11
C THR A 137 -2.19 18.54 13.62
N GLN A 138 -1.51 19.51 13.01
CA GLN A 138 -1.13 19.46 11.60
C GLN A 138 0.40 19.51 11.49
N PHE A 139 1.03 18.36 11.54
CA PHE A 139 2.49 18.28 11.48
C PHE A 139 2.97 18.21 10.04
N TYR A 140 3.80 19.17 9.63
CA TYR A 140 4.45 19.19 8.32
C TYR A 140 5.96 19.27 8.46
N ILE A 141 6.69 18.43 7.71
CA ILE A 141 8.15 18.48 7.64
C ILE A 141 8.66 18.20 6.23
N ASP A 142 9.60 19.03 5.78
CA ASP A 142 10.39 18.84 4.56
C ASP A 142 11.81 18.42 4.93
N GLY A 143 12.19 17.19 4.59
CA GLY A 143 13.48 16.60 4.92
C GLY A 143 14.65 17.14 4.12
N LYS A 144 14.42 17.92 3.06
CA LYS A 144 15.47 18.49 2.20
C LYS A 144 16.44 17.43 1.64
N GLY A 145 15.93 16.22 1.39
CA GLY A 145 16.67 15.05 0.92
C GLY A 145 17.41 14.27 2.01
N ASN A 146 17.35 14.70 3.27
CA ASN A 146 18.07 14.04 4.36
C ASN A 146 17.52 12.64 4.64
N ARG A 147 18.37 11.78 5.23
CA ARG A 147 18.02 10.41 5.62
C ARG A 147 17.52 10.34 7.06
N PHE A 148 16.41 9.66 7.30
CA PHE A 148 15.96 9.23 8.62
C PHE A 148 15.16 7.92 8.55
N ASP A 149 15.82 6.81 8.89
CA ASP A 149 15.15 5.51 8.96
C ASP A 149 14.15 5.48 10.14
N TYR A 150 13.02 4.80 9.95
CA TYR A 150 11.96 4.62 10.93
C TYR A 150 11.29 5.91 11.43
N LEU A 151 11.42 7.03 10.72
CA LEU A 151 10.78 8.31 11.10
C LEU A 151 9.29 8.09 11.44
N PHE A 152 8.91 8.47 12.66
CA PHE A 152 7.56 8.32 13.23
C PHE A 152 6.99 6.90 13.27
N CYS A 153 7.85 5.89 13.33
CA CYS A 153 7.42 4.51 13.47
C CYS A 153 6.58 4.31 14.75
N TYR A 154 5.49 3.52 14.64
CA TYR A 154 4.55 3.18 15.71
C TYR A 154 3.70 4.32 16.31
N ALA A 155 3.78 5.56 15.80
CA ALA A 155 2.92 6.65 16.27
C ALA A 155 1.43 6.24 16.18
N ASN A 156 0.76 6.07 17.33
CA ASN A 156 -0.52 5.36 17.42
C ASN A 156 -1.71 6.30 17.13
N HIS A 157 -1.73 7.47 17.77
CA HIS A 157 -2.74 8.51 17.55
C HIS A 157 -2.10 9.74 16.93
N VAL A 158 -2.50 10.05 15.70
CA VAL A 158 -2.03 11.22 14.94
C VAL A 158 -3.26 11.88 14.32
N ASP A 159 -3.29 13.21 14.24
CA ASP A 159 -4.34 13.87 13.46
C ASP A 159 -3.93 13.91 11.99
N GLU A 160 -3.08 14.87 11.61
CA GLU A 160 -2.51 14.99 10.27
C GLU A 160 -0.99 15.07 10.31
N VAL A 161 -0.34 14.25 9.48
CA VAL A 161 1.11 14.29 9.26
C VAL A 161 1.43 14.33 7.77
N ARG A 162 2.35 15.22 7.39
CA ARG A 162 2.82 15.43 6.03
C ARG A 162 4.35 15.44 6.01
N ILE A 163 4.94 14.49 5.29
CA ILE A 163 6.39 14.29 5.22
C ILE A 163 6.83 14.37 3.77
N VAL A 164 7.79 15.24 3.48
CA VAL A 164 8.23 15.50 2.10
C VAL A 164 9.76 15.43 2.02
N ASN A 165 10.31 14.97 0.90
CA ASN A 165 11.75 14.98 0.60
C ASN A 165 12.63 14.29 1.67
N PHE A 166 12.28 13.09 2.10
CA PHE A 166 13.12 12.28 2.99
C PHE A 166 13.63 11.03 2.29
N SER A 167 14.82 10.58 2.67
CA SER A 167 15.25 9.20 2.43
C SER A 167 15.23 8.40 3.74
N GLY A 168 15.12 7.09 3.65
CA GLY A 168 15.17 6.19 4.79
C GLY A 168 14.18 5.03 4.70
N ASP A 169 14.56 3.90 5.29
CA ASP A 169 13.70 2.73 5.34
C ASP A 169 12.63 2.89 6.43
N TYR A 170 11.48 2.25 6.26
CA TYR A 170 10.40 2.16 7.27
C TYR A 170 9.78 3.50 7.74
N ILE A 171 9.87 4.57 6.94
CA ILE A 171 9.20 5.85 7.26
C ILE A 171 7.69 5.63 7.49
N CYS A 172 7.20 6.12 8.63
CA CYS A 172 5.84 5.94 9.16
C CYS A 172 5.34 4.50 9.26
N SER A 173 6.24 3.53 9.38
CA SER A 173 5.82 2.14 9.54
C SER A 173 5.00 1.96 10.83
N PHE A 174 3.94 1.14 10.78
CA PHE A 174 3.00 0.93 11.90
C PHE A 174 2.28 2.18 12.42
N MET A 175 2.31 3.31 11.72
CA MET A 175 1.57 4.49 12.15
C MET A 175 0.06 4.21 12.15
N GLY A 176 -0.64 4.71 13.16
CA GLY A 176 -2.07 4.51 13.33
C GLY A 176 -2.48 3.09 13.69
N SER A 177 -1.54 2.18 13.97
CA SER A 177 -1.84 0.76 14.26
C SER A 177 -2.17 0.51 15.74
N PHE A 178 -2.59 -0.71 16.08
CA PHE A 178 -2.84 -1.20 17.45
C PHE A 178 -3.91 -0.41 18.21
N GLY A 179 -5.11 -0.33 17.63
CA GLY A 179 -6.22 0.48 18.15
C GLY A 179 -6.10 1.97 17.81
N GLY A 180 -5.10 2.33 17.00
CA GLY A 180 -4.78 3.70 16.66
C GLY A 180 -5.69 4.35 15.64
N SER A 181 -5.43 5.64 15.45
CA SER A 181 -6.22 6.47 14.55
C SER A 181 -5.39 7.54 13.88
N ALA A 182 -5.68 7.78 12.60
CA ALA A 182 -5.14 8.91 11.86
C ALA A 182 -6.18 9.53 10.93
N ASN A 183 -6.23 10.87 10.86
CA ASN A 183 -7.04 11.56 9.86
C ASN A 183 -6.32 11.58 8.50
N LEU A 184 -5.05 11.98 8.49
CA LEU A 184 -4.24 12.02 7.26
C LEU A 184 -2.80 11.61 7.52
N ILE A 185 -2.33 10.61 6.76
CA ILE A 185 -0.90 10.28 6.64
C ILE A 185 -0.49 10.56 5.19
N TYR A 186 0.38 11.54 5.00
CA TYR A 186 0.81 12.01 3.69
C TYR A 186 2.33 11.93 3.53
N GLY A 187 2.77 11.40 2.39
CA GLY A 187 4.18 11.32 1.99
C GLY A 187 4.40 11.77 0.55
N GLU A 188 5.44 12.55 0.30
CA GLU A 188 5.82 12.95 -1.06
C GLU A 188 7.34 12.94 -1.24
N ASN A 189 7.81 12.49 -2.41
CA ASN A 189 9.24 12.47 -2.75
C ASN A 189 10.08 11.71 -1.70
N LEU A 190 9.65 10.48 -1.39
CA LEU A 190 10.29 9.64 -0.37
C LEU A 190 11.12 8.52 -1.01
N THR A 191 12.32 8.23 -0.49
CA THR A 191 13.17 7.15 -1.00
C THR A 191 13.60 6.18 0.10
N GLY A 192 13.27 4.90 -0.04
CA GLY A 192 13.60 3.86 0.93
C GLY A 192 12.64 2.68 0.87
N ASN A 193 13.02 1.56 1.47
CA ASN A 193 12.20 0.35 1.52
C ASN A 193 11.17 0.43 2.64
N PHE A 194 10.05 -0.26 2.47
CA PHE A 194 9.00 -0.40 3.49
C PHE A 194 8.40 0.93 3.98
N ILE A 195 8.49 2.00 3.17
CA ILE A 195 7.80 3.26 3.43
C ILE A 195 6.30 2.97 3.52
N PHE A 196 5.66 3.49 4.57
CA PHE A 196 4.24 3.28 4.83
C PHE A 196 3.85 1.81 5.03
N SER A 197 4.79 0.96 5.43
CA SER A 197 4.46 -0.43 5.73
C SER A 197 3.65 -0.55 7.04
N ASN A 198 2.71 -1.49 7.09
CA ASN A 198 1.91 -1.82 8.28
C ASN A 198 1.05 -0.68 8.85
N ILE A 199 0.81 0.41 8.13
CA ILE A 199 -0.07 1.49 8.61
C ILE A 199 -1.49 0.95 8.81
N GLY A 200 -2.12 1.39 9.90
CA GLY A 200 -3.51 1.08 10.19
C GLY A 200 -3.77 -0.42 10.38
N SER A 201 -2.89 -1.12 11.08
CA SER A 201 -3.05 -2.53 11.42
C SER A 201 -3.61 -2.72 12.84
N TYR A 202 -4.18 -3.88 13.14
CA TYR A 202 -4.68 -4.29 14.46
C TYR A 202 -5.76 -3.36 15.04
N ASN A 203 -7.00 -3.44 14.55
CA ASN A 203 -8.16 -2.70 15.10
C ASN A 203 -8.10 -1.17 15.02
N SER A 204 -7.45 -0.61 14.01
CA SER A 204 -7.31 0.84 13.84
C SER A 204 -8.40 1.49 12.98
N ASN A 205 -8.47 2.82 13.04
CA ASN A 205 -9.36 3.63 12.19
C ASN A 205 -8.57 4.75 11.49
N ILE A 206 -8.37 4.62 10.18
CA ILE A 206 -7.61 5.57 9.37
C ILE A 206 -8.53 6.20 8.33
N ASN A 207 -8.59 7.54 8.27
CA ASN A 207 -9.36 8.18 7.23
C ASN A 207 -8.61 8.17 5.89
N ARG A 208 -7.38 8.68 5.81
CA ARG A 208 -6.65 8.73 4.53
C ARG A 208 -5.16 8.47 4.67
N ILE A 209 -4.64 7.64 3.77
CA ILE A 209 -3.21 7.43 3.52
C ILE A 209 -2.93 7.85 2.08
N PHE A 210 -2.01 8.78 1.87
CA PHE A 210 -1.60 9.26 0.55
C PHE A 210 -0.09 9.28 0.41
N GLY A 211 0.43 8.73 -0.67
CA GLY A 211 1.85 8.76 -1.00
C GLY A 211 2.05 9.05 -2.47
N SER A 212 2.91 10.01 -2.79
CA SER A 212 3.27 10.33 -4.17
C SER A 212 4.79 10.37 -4.37
N HIS A 213 5.25 9.94 -5.55
CA HIS A 213 6.68 9.95 -5.91
C HIS A 213 7.56 9.20 -4.90
N ILE A 214 7.21 7.94 -4.61
CA ILE A 214 7.95 7.10 -3.66
C ILE A 214 8.82 6.09 -4.41
N LYS A 215 10.09 6.00 -4.04
CA LYS A 215 11.03 5.03 -4.61
C LYS A 215 11.54 4.05 -3.56
N GLY A 216 11.31 2.76 -3.77
CA GLY A 216 11.84 1.68 -2.93
C GLY A 216 10.90 0.49 -2.84
N ASN A 217 11.43 -0.64 -2.38
CA ASN A 217 10.68 -1.88 -2.37
C ASN A 217 9.66 -1.90 -1.21
N TRP A 218 8.55 -2.58 -1.42
CA TRP A 218 7.52 -2.85 -0.41
C TRP A 218 6.87 -1.60 0.18
N ALA A 219 6.84 -0.50 -0.58
CA ALA A 219 6.06 0.68 -0.22
C ALA A 219 4.57 0.32 -0.08
N PHE A 220 3.90 0.86 0.94
CA PHE A 220 2.52 0.50 1.28
C PHE A 220 2.30 -1.01 1.52
N SER A 221 3.32 -1.77 1.92
CA SER A 221 3.10 -3.18 2.24
C SER A 221 2.33 -3.34 3.56
N ARG A 222 1.47 -4.35 3.67
CA ARG A 222 0.75 -4.71 4.89
C ARG A 222 -0.15 -3.61 5.46
N ILE A 223 -0.69 -2.74 4.61
CA ILE A 223 -1.69 -1.76 5.06
C ILE A 223 -2.94 -2.49 5.53
N GLY A 224 -3.48 -2.07 6.67
CA GLY A 224 -4.80 -2.50 7.07
C GLY A 224 -4.88 -3.91 7.64
N THR A 225 -3.80 -4.50 8.15
CA THR A 225 -3.86 -5.91 8.60
C THR A 225 -4.62 -6.08 9.92
N ASN A 226 -5.20 -7.26 10.14
CA ASN A 226 -5.76 -7.63 11.45
C ASN A 226 -6.92 -6.74 11.96
N GLY A 227 -7.88 -6.42 11.10
CA GLY A 227 -9.21 -5.98 11.49
C GLY A 227 -9.38 -4.47 11.65
N CYS A 228 -9.12 -3.69 10.59
CA CYS A 228 -9.17 -2.22 10.64
C CYS A 228 -10.31 -1.61 9.82
N ASN A 229 -10.52 -0.30 9.95
CA ASN A 229 -11.35 0.49 9.04
C ASN A 229 -10.50 1.60 8.41
N ILE A 230 -10.31 1.54 7.09
CA ILE A 230 -9.56 2.52 6.32
C ILE A 230 -10.48 3.10 5.25
N ASN A 231 -10.68 4.41 5.25
CA ASN A 231 -11.52 5.03 4.24
C ASN A 231 -10.80 5.11 2.88
N GLU A 232 -9.55 5.57 2.83
CA GLU A 232 -8.85 5.72 1.56
C GLU A 232 -7.34 5.48 1.63
N VAL A 233 -6.82 4.72 0.66
CA VAL A 233 -5.39 4.48 0.44
C VAL A 233 -5.05 4.84 -1.00
N ILE A 234 -4.14 5.79 -1.20
CA ILE A 234 -3.73 6.27 -2.52
C ILE A 234 -2.21 6.24 -2.63
N GLY A 235 -1.70 5.56 -3.65
CA GLY A 235 -0.30 5.64 -4.07
C GLY A 235 -0.22 6.13 -5.50
N GLU A 236 0.61 7.15 -5.72
CA GLU A 236 0.85 7.75 -7.02
C GLU A 236 2.36 7.73 -7.34
N SER A 237 2.72 7.36 -8.57
CA SER A 237 4.11 7.42 -9.05
C SER A 237 5.09 6.68 -8.14
N ILE A 238 4.76 5.42 -7.82
CA ILE A 238 5.56 4.57 -6.92
C ILE A 238 6.47 3.66 -7.76
N GLU A 239 7.78 3.65 -7.49
CA GLU A 239 8.77 2.79 -8.16
C GLU A 239 9.39 1.80 -7.16
N GLY A 240 9.18 0.50 -7.37
CA GLY A 240 9.79 -0.55 -6.56
C GLY A 240 9.01 -1.86 -6.57
N ARG A 241 9.68 -2.96 -6.22
CA ARG A 241 9.05 -4.28 -6.14
C ARG A 241 8.11 -4.35 -4.93
N GLY A 242 6.96 -5.00 -5.05
CA GLY A 242 6.12 -5.32 -3.89
C GLY A 242 5.27 -4.17 -3.37
N ALA A 243 5.11 -3.10 -4.16
CA ALA A 243 4.22 -1.99 -3.81
C ALA A 243 2.79 -2.51 -3.58
N PHE A 244 2.15 -2.08 -2.50
CA PHE A 244 0.82 -2.57 -2.11
C PHE A 244 0.73 -4.09 -1.89
N SER A 245 1.78 -4.73 -1.38
CA SER A 245 1.70 -6.15 -1.02
C SER A 245 0.99 -6.37 0.33
N ALA A 246 0.21 -7.44 0.47
CA ALA A 246 -0.43 -7.89 1.72
C ALA A 246 -1.46 -6.89 2.31
N ILE A 247 -2.23 -6.24 1.45
CA ILE A 247 -3.23 -5.24 1.88
C ILE A 247 -4.45 -5.94 2.45
N GLY A 248 -4.84 -5.54 3.66
CA GLY A 248 -5.90 -6.20 4.42
C GLY A 248 -5.61 -7.67 4.64
N ASP A 249 -4.35 -8.05 4.82
CA ASP A 249 -3.99 -9.41 5.21
C ASP A 249 -4.30 -9.64 6.71
N HIS A 250 -4.55 -10.88 7.11
CA HIS A 250 -4.59 -11.26 8.52
C HIS A 250 -3.55 -12.33 8.80
N ASP A 251 -2.69 -12.07 9.79
CA ASP A 251 -1.69 -13.03 10.23
C ASP A 251 -2.40 -14.19 10.95
N TYR A 252 -2.11 -15.42 10.50
CA TYR A 252 -2.79 -16.64 10.93
C TYR A 252 -2.63 -16.99 12.42
N GLU A 253 -1.66 -16.39 13.12
CA GLU A 253 -1.39 -16.71 14.53
C GLU A 253 -2.46 -16.16 15.48
N SER A 254 -3.38 -15.32 15.00
CA SER A 254 -4.49 -14.81 15.79
C SER A 254 -5.81 -15.49 15.42
N GLU A 255 -5.98 -16.76 15.83
CA GLU A 255 -7.25 -17.51 15.68
C GLU A 255 -8.47 -16.81 16.32
N ASN A 256 -8.25 -15.71 17.06
CA ASN A 256 -9.27 -14.95 17.79
C ASN A 256 -9.61 -13.57 17.19
N VAL A 257 -9.05 -13.15 16.04
CA VAL A 257 -9.42 -11.86 15.44
C VAL A 257 -10.72 -12.02 14.63
N CYS A 258 -11.84 -11.80 15.32
CA CYS A 258 -13.16 -11.71 14.71
C CYS A 258 -13.38 -10.42 13.89
N ALA A 259 -12.44 -9.47 13.92
CA ALA A 259 -12.59 -8.18 13.28
C ALA A 259 -12.36 -8.27 11.76
N VAL A 260 -13.33 -7.76 11.00
CA VAL A 260 -13.25 -7.64 9.54
C VAL A 260 -12.41 -6.42 9.21
N THR A 261 -11.44 -6.57 8.31
CA THR A 261 -10.77 -5.40 7.73
C THR A 261 -11.66 -4.78 6.66
N LYS A 262 -11.86 -3.47 6.69
CA LYS A 262 -12.58 -2.72 5.67
C LYS A 262 -11.69 -1.63 5.10
N ILE A 263 -11.53 -1.63 3.77
CA ILE A 263 -10.86 -0.58 3.02
C ILE A 263 -11.86 -0.06 1.98
N ASN A 264 -12.36 1.16 2.12
CA ASN A 264 -13.39 1.64 1.18
C ASN A 264 -12.78 1.87 -0.22
N ARG A 265 -11.61 2.49 -0.31
CA ARG A 265 -10.94 2.77 -1.59
C ARG A 265 -9.45 2.48 -1.54
N LEU A 266 -8.99 1.66 -2.48
CA LEU A 266 -7.58 1.42 -2.74
C LEU A 266 -7.24 1.87 -4.16
N ILE A 267 -6.36 2.87 -4.29
CA ILE A 267 -6.06 3.54 -5.55
C ILE A 267 -4.55 3.50 -5.81
N GLY A 268 -4.16 2.93 -6.95
CA GLY A 268 -2.80 2.94 -7.47
C GLY A 268 -2.72 3.65 -8.80
N ILE A 269 -1.84 4.65 -8.90
CA ILE A 269 -1.63 5.45 -10.11
C ILE A 269 -0.14 5.43 -10.45
N ASN A 270 0.22 5.10 -11.70
CA ASN A 270 1.59 5.11 -12.20
C ASN A 270 2.56 4.27 -11.35
N ILE A 271 2.16 3.05 -10.98
CA ILE A 271 3.00 2.15 -10.17
C ILE A 271 3.90 1.33 -11.09
N LYS A 272 5.21 1.35 -10.83
CA LYS A 272 6.24 0.63 -11.59
C LYS A 272 7.01 -0.34 -10.72
N GLY A 273 6.93 -1.62 -11.03
CA GLY A 273 7.70 -2.66 -10.34
C GLY A 273 7.00 -4.01 -10.35
N ASP A 274 7.80 -5.07 -10.19
CA ASP A 274 7.27 -6.42 -10.13
C ASP A 274 6.52 -6.67 -8.82
N ASN A 275 5.55 -7.58 -8.85
CA ASN A 275 4.77 -7.99 -7.67
C ASN A 275 4.04 -6.80 -7.01
N ALA A 276 3.54 -5.85 -7.79
CA ALA A 276 2.62 -4.86 -7.24
C ALA A 276 1.26 -5.51 -6.93
N PHE A 277 0.62 -5.08 -5.85
CA PHE A 277 -0.70 -5.56 -5.42
C PHE A 277 -0.79 -7.08 -5.17
N THR A 278 0.29 -7.69 -4.67
CA THR A 278 0.26 -9.10 -4.28
C THR A 278 -0.41 -9.29 -2.93
N ILE A 279 -1.23 -10.32 -2.75
CA ILE A 279 -1.94 -10.66 -1.52
C ILE A 279 -2.89 -9.52 -1.13
N LEU A 280 -4.05 -9.45 -1.78
CA LEU A 280 -5.10 -8.49 -1.44
C LEU A 280 -6.27 -9.19 -0.75
N GLY A 281 -6.69 -8.62 0.37
CA GLY A 281 -7.97 -8.95 1.02
C GLY A 281 -8.08 -10.38 1.51
N LYS A 282 -7.03 -10.90 2.15
CA LYS A 282 -7.05 -12.25 2.74
C LYS A 282 -7.84 -12.26 4.05
N ASN A 283 -8.49 -13.38 4.36
CA ASN A 283 -9.01 -13.69 5.70
C ASN A 283 -9.96 -12.61 6.28
N ARG A 284 -11.15 -12.43 5.69
CA ARG A 284 -12.21 -11.50 6.15
C ARG A 284 -11.87 -10.02 5.97
N SER A 285 -11.52 -9.68 4.73
CA SER A 285 -11.25 -8.30 4.32
C SER A 285 -12.18 -7.87 3.20
N LEU A 286 -12.74 -6.68 3.32
CA LEU A 286 -13.60 -6.04 2.34
C LEU A 286 -12.86 -4.85 1.74
N ILE A 287 -12.52 -4.94 0.47
CA ILE A 287 -12.02 -3.81 -0.31
C ILE A 287 -13.16 -3.36 -1.21
N THR A 288 -13.79 -2.23 -0.93
CA THR A 288 -15.01 -1.84 -1.67
C THR A 288 -14.69 -1.44 -3.11
N GLN A 289 -13.69 -0.59 -3.32
CA GLN A 289 -13.27 -0.13 -4.64
C GLN A 289 -11.76 -0.28 -4.82
N LEU A 290 -11.35 -0.89 -5.93
CA LEU A 290 -9.96 -1.01 -6.37
C LEU A 290 -9.78 -0.29 -7.70
N VAL A 291 -8.95 0.76 -7.72
CA VAL A 291 -8.68 1.57 -8.92
C VAL A 291 -7.20 1.53 -9.26
N LEU A 292 -6.90 1.16 -10.50
CA LEU A 292 -5.56 0.89 -10.97
C LEU A 292 -5.35 1.61 -12.29
N VAL A 293 -4.39 2.52 -12.33
CA VAL A 293 -4.15 3.38 -13.50
C VAL A 293 -2.65 3.38 -13.81
N GLY A 294 -2.27 2.98 -15.01
CA GLY A 294 -0.87 3.06 -15.46
C GLY A 294 0.08 2.14 -14.67
N ILE A 295 -0.30 0.89 -14.44
CA ILE A 295 0.52 -0.07 -13.68
C ILE A 295 1.44 -0.84 -14.62
N GLU A 296 2.74 -0.86 -14.35
CA GLU A 296 3.75 -1.56 -15.16
C GLU A 296 4.64 -2.48 -14.30
N GLY A 297 4.76 -3.75 -14.71
CA GLY A 297 5.63 -4.73 -14.04
C GLY A 297 5.20 -6.17 -14.31
N ASN A 298 5.89 -7.16 -13.74
CA ASN A 298 5.50 -8.57 -13.84
C ASN A 298 4.81 -9.06 -12.57
N ASN A 299 3.94 -10.07 -12.71
CA ASN A 299 3.19 -10.68 -11.60
C ASN A 299 2.40 -9.65 -10.79
N LEU A 300 1.66 -8.81 -11.51
CA LEU A 300 0.72 -7.89 -10.91
C LEU A 300 -0.49 -8.70 -10.40
N PHE A 301 -1.03 -8.31 -9.24
CA PHE A 301 -2.21 -8.92 -8.64
C PHE A 301 -2.09 -10.44 -8.41
N LEU A 302 -1.12 -10.85 -7.59
CA LEU A 302 -0.92 -12.25 -7.20
C LEU A 302 -1.55 -12.54 -5.83
N ASN A 303 -2.59 -13.37 -5.75
CA ASN A 303 -3.21 -13.78 -4.49
C ASN A 303 -2.98 -15.27 -4.20
N ASP A 304 -1.75 -15.63 -3.86
CA ASP A 304 -1.37 -16.99 -3.47
C ASP A 304 -1.77 -17.26 -2.00
N THR A 305 -3.02 -17.66 -1.76
CA THR A 305 -3.45 -18.02 -0.40
C THR A 305 -4.30 -19.28 -0.35
N SER A 306 -3.85 -20.27 0.41
CA SER A 306 -4.38 -21.63 0.41
C SER A 306 -5.76 -21.83 1.07
N ARG A 307 -6.44 -20.81 1.64
CA ARG A 307 -7.70 -21.00 2.42
C ARG A 307 -8.71 -19.80 2.53
N THR A 308 -9.97 -20.14 2.21
CA THR A 308 -11.31 -19.90 2.86
C THR A 308 -12.18 -18.64 2.79
N TYR A 309 -11.75 -17.45 2.35
CA TYR A 309 -12.71 -16.32 2.24
C TYR A 309 -12.60 -15.56 0.93
N PRO A 310 -13.74 -15.21 0.31
CA PRO A 310 -13.72 -14.55 -0.97
C PRO A 310 -13.20 -13.12 -0.88
N LEU A 311 -12.39 -12.70 -1.86
CA LEU A 311 -12.18 -11.27 -2.10
C LEU A 311 -13.47 -10.70 -2.67
N VAL A 312 -14.08 -9.75 -1.96
CA VAL A 312 -15.30 -9.06 -2.41
C VAL A 312 -14.95 -7.64 -2.81
N LEU A 313 -15.19 -7.28 -4.07
CA LEU A 313 -15.05 -5.94 -4.63
C LEU A 313 -16.40 -5.48 -5.17
N ASN A 314 -16.84 -4.28 -4.80
CA ASN A 314 -17.96 -3.67 -5.52
C ASN A 314 -17.50 -3.22 -6.91
N GLN A 315 -16.28 -2.70 -7.01
CA GLN A 315 -15.76 -2.23 -8.28
C GLN A 315 -14.25 -2.45 -8.40
N LEU A 316 -13.84 -3.00 -9.54
CA LEU A 316 -12.46 -3.07 -10.00
C LEU A 316 -12.32 -2.26 -11.29
N VAL A 317 -11.49 -1.22 -11.26
CA VAL A 317 -11.14 -0.42 -12.44
C VAL A 317 -9.66 -0.58 -12.74
N ALA A 318 -9.35 -1.05 -13.95
CA ALA A 318 -8.00 -1.29 -14.43
C ALA A 318 -7.78 -0.59 -15.76
N VAL A 319 -6.98 0.46 -15.78
CA VAL A 319 -6.73 1.30 -16.97
C VAL A 319 -5.23 1.38 -17.25
N GLY A 320 -4.81 0.97 -18.45
CA GLY A 320 -3.41 1.07 -18.87
C GLY A 320 -2.49 0.18 -18.04
N ILE A 321 -2.82 -1.10 -17.94
CA ILE A 321 -2.02 -2.09 -17.21
C ILE A 321 -1.09 -2.80 -18.19
N LYS A 322 0.19 -2.93 -17.85
CA LYS A 322 1.20 -3.57 -18.70
C LYS A 322 2.06 -4.55 -17.91
N GLY A 323 2.01 -5.83 -18.27
CA GLY A 323 2.78 -6.85 -17.57
C GLY A 323 2.49 -8.26 -18.06
N ASN A 324 3.48 -9.15 -18.07
CA ASN A 324 3.30 -10.53 -18.57
C ASN A 324 2.19 -11.30 -17.82
N ASN A 325 1.99 -10.97 -16.55
CA ASN A 325 0.99 -11.56 -15.66
C ASN A 325 0.26 -10.41 -14.96
N ALA A 326 -0.72 -9.81 -15.63
CA ALA A 326 -1.42 -8.64 -15.12
C ALA A 326 -2.39 -8.99 -13.98
N PHE A 327 -3.02 -10.17 -14.02
CA PHE A 327 -3.87 -10.68 -12.94
C PHE A 327 -3.70 -12.20 -12.86
N ARG A 328 -2.78 -12.67 -12.01
CA ARG A 328 -2.40 -14.09 -11.91
C ARG A 328 -2.71 -14.64 -10.51
N ASN A 329 -3.14 -15.89 -10.39
CA ASN A 329 -3.41 -16.55 -9.10
C ASN A 329 -4.39 -15.77 -8.23
N ILE A 330 -5.57 -15.46 -8.77
CA ILE A 330 -6.66 -14.95 -7.95
C ILE A 330 -7.40 -16.18 -7.40
N HIS A 331 -6.91 -16.68 -6.26
CA HIS A 331 -7.34 -17.94 -5.64
C HIS A 331 -8.77 -17.87 -5.06
N LYS A 332 -9.42 -19.03 -4.87
CA LYS A 332 -10.76 -19.33 -4.31
C LYS A 332 -11.65 -18.12 -4.01
N ASP A 333 -12.65 -17.98 -4.88
CA ASP A 333 -13.86 -17.20 -4.68
C ASP A 333 -13.59 -15.69 -4.74
N VAL A 334 -13.61 -15.12 -5.93
CA VAL A 334 -13.59 -13.65 -6.07
C VAL A 334 -14.93 -13.18 -6.55
N ASN A 335 -15.53 -12.26 -5.80
CA ASN A 335 -16.82 -11.67 -6.14
C ASN A 335 -16.61 -10.21 -6.51
N ILE A 336 -16.93 -9.86 -7.76
CA ILE A 336 -16.82 -8.51 -8.29
C ILE A 336 -18.18 -8.09 -8.84
N ASP A 337 -18.78 -7.06 -8.26
CA ASP A 337 -20.03 -6.54 -8.82
C ASP A 337 -19.78 -5.87 -10.18
N GLN A 338 -18.73 -5.06 -10.30
CA GLN A 338 -18.34 -4.46 -11.58
C GLN A 338 -16.83 -4.50 -11.85
N LEU A 339 -16.44 -5.06 -12.99
CA LEU A 339 -15.08 -5.03 -13.53
C LEU A 339 -15.04 -4.14 -14.77
N ILE A 340 -14.12 -3.18 -14.79
CA ILE A 340 -13.83 -2.33 -15.95
C ILE A 340 -12.35 -2.43 -16.28
N GLY A 341 -12.04 -2.98 -17.46
CA GLY A 341 -10.68 -3.12 -17.97
C GLY A 341 -10.49 -2.30 -19.25
N VAL A 342 -9.51 -1.42 -19.29
CA VAL A 342 -9.18 -0.61 -20.48
C VAL A 342 -7.69 -0.67 -20.73
N LYS A 343 -7.26 -1.08 -21.94
CA LYS A 343 -5.83 -1.15 -22.30
C LYS A 343 -5.00 -1.98 -21.32
N VAL A 344 -5.42 -3.24 -21.12
CA VAL A 344 -4.64 -4.23 -20.34
C VAL A 344 -3.82 -5.07 -21.32
N VAL A 345 -2.51 -5.03 -21.18
CA VAL A 345 -1.56 -5.67 -22.09
C VAL A 345 -0.69 -6.65 -21.30
N GLY A 346 -0.71 -7.92 -21.70
CA GLY A 346 0.02 -8.97 -21.02
C GLY A 346 -0.35 -10.37 -21.47
N ASN A 347 0.62 -11.31 -21.49
CA ASN A 347 0.36 -12.71 -21.85
C ASN A 347 -0.85 -13.29 -21.09
N ASN A 348 -1.00 -12.93 -19.81
CA ASN A 348 -2.14 -13.27 -18.97
C ASN A 348 -2.81 -11.99 -18.46
N SER A 349 -3.90 -11.59 -19.14
CA SER A 349 -4.54 -10.28 -18.93
C SER A 349 -5.53 -10.26 -17.76
N PHE A 350 -6.41 -11.26 -17.59
CA PHE A 350 -7.31 -11.36 -16.43
C PHE A 350 -7.43 -12.81 -15.92
N PHE A 351 -7.30 -12.99 -14.60
CA PHE A 351 -7.52 -14.24 -13.85
C PHE A 351 -6.94 -15.50 -14.54
N ASN A 352 -5.61 -15.66 -14.51
CA ASN A 352 -4.96 -16.92 -14.88
C ASN A 352 -4.50 -17.73 -13.64
N GLU A 353 -4.69 -19.05 -13.68
CA GLU A 353 -4.19 -20.09 -12.75
C GLU A 353 -4.94 -20.31 -11.41
N ASN A 354 -5.06 -21.61 -11.08
CA ASN A 354 -5.30 -22.29 -9.79
C ASN A 354 -6.55 -21.98 -8.91
N ILE A 355 -7.31 -23.07 -8.70
CA ILE A 355 -8.21 -23.39 -7.57
C ILE A 355 -9.13 -22.23 -7.14
N GLY A 356 -10.28 -22.06 -7.81
CA GLY A 356 -11.33 -21.14 -7.33
C GLY A 356 -12.45 -20.86 -8.32
N GLN A 357 -13.57 -20.31 -7.84
CA GLN A 357 -14.57 -19.68 -8.70
C GLN A 357 -14.38 -18.16 -8.71
N ALA A 358 -14.60 -17.50 -9.84
CA ALA A 358 -14.78 -16.05 -9.86
C ALA A 358 -16.23 -15.76 -10.24
N ILE A 359 -16.93 -14.97 -9.44
CA ILE A 359 -18.27 -14.49 -9.72
C ILE A 359 -18.13 -13.01 -10.08
N ILE A 360 -18.45 -12.67 -11.32
CA ILE A 360 -18.41 -11.29 -11.78
C ILE A 360 -19.82 -10.95 -12.28
N ARG A 361 -20.50 -9.97 -11.67
CA ARG A 361 -21.84 -9.62 -12.18
C ARG A 361 -21.72 -8.93 -13.54
N GLN A 362 -20.89 -7.89 -13.62
CA GLN A 362 -20.66 -7.18 -14.88
C GLN A 362 -19.16 -7.03 -15.16
N ALA A 363 -18.74 -7.42 -16.36
CA ALA A 363 -17.40 -7.17 -16.88
C ALA A 363 -17.48 -6.36 -18.17
N ILE A 364 -16.80 -5.22 -18.21
CA ILE A 364 -16.64 -4.37 -19.39
C ILE A 364 -15.16 -4.24 -19.67
N ILE A 365 -14.73 -4.78 -20.81
CA ILE A 365 -13.32 -4.80 -21.18
C ILE A 365 -13.12 -4.24 -22.59
N ASN A 366 -12.16 -3.32 -22.74
CA ASN A 366 -11.84 -2.67 -24.01
C ASN A 366 -10.33 -2.59 -24.26
N GLY A 367 -9.89 -3.03 -25.43
CA GLY A 367 -8.49 -2.91 -25.86
C GLY A 367 -7.57 -3.83 -25.07
N ILE A 368 -7.96 -5.10 -24.92
CA ILE A 368 -7.15 -6.07 -24.18
C ILE A 368 -6.24 -6.81 -25.16
N GLU A 369 -4.95 -6.86 -24.86
CA GLU A 369 -3.93 -7.50 -25.70
C GLU A 369 -3.15 -8.54 -24.90
N GLY A 370 -3.24 -9.81 -25.29
CA GLY A 370 -2.60 -10.88 -24.52
C GLY A 370 -2.92 -12.27 -25.03
N ASP A 371 -2.03 -13.24 -24.82
CA ASP A 371 -2.28 -14.63 -25.22
C ASP A 371 -3.53 -15.21 -24.55
N TYR A 372 -3.83 -14.81 -23.31
CA TYR A 372 -4.96 -15.28 -22.51
C TYR A 372 -5.67 -14.10 -21.83
N THR A 373 -6.94 -13.84 -22.20
CA THR A 373 -7.74 -12.79 -21.54
C THR A 373 -8.40 -13.30 -20.27
N PHE A 374 -9.11 -14.43 -20.32
CA PHE A 374 -9.56 -15.19 -19.15
C PHE A 374 -9.15 -16.66 -19.34
N SER A 375 -8.40 -17.23 -18.41
CA SER A 375 -7.93 -18.60 -18.54
C SER A 375 -7.89 -19.35 -17.22
N THR A 376 -8.39 -20.58 -17.19
CA THR A 376 -8.13 -21.50 -16.08
C THR A 376 -7.21 -22.62 -16.53
N GLU A 377 -6.23 -23.02 -15.72
CA GLU A 377 -5.37 -24.18 -16.02
C GLU A 377 -5.91 -25.49 -15.40
N THR A 378 -6.79 -25.41 -14.40
CA THR A 378 -7.26 -26.55 -13.61
C THR A 378 -8.73 -26.91 -13.88
N THR A 379 -9.01 -28.20 -14.10
CA THR A 379 -10.37 -28.75 -14.22
C THR A 379 -11.16 -28.53 -12.92
N GLY A 380 -12.35 -27.91 -12.99
CA GLY A 380 -13.23 -27.63 -11.84
C GLY A 380 -13.25 -26.18 -11.34
N CYS A 381 -12.48 -25.28 -11.95
CA CYS A 381 -12.51 -23.83 -11.67
C CYS A 381 -13.46 -23.12 -12.62
N ALA A 382 -14.47 -22.40 -12.12
CA ALA A 382 -15.45 -21.71 -12.96
C ALA A 382 -15.42 -20.19 -12.83
N HIS A 383 -15.30 -19.48 -13.94
CA HIS A 383 -15.66 -18.07 -13.98
C HIS A 383 -17.14 -17.99 -14.34
N ASN A 384 -17.93 -17.38 -13.47
CA ASN A 384 -19.35 -17.10 -13.65
C ASN A 384 -19.51 -15.61 -13.87
N ILE A 385 -19.73 -15.21 -15.13
CA ILE A 385 -19.93 -13.81 -15.49
C ILE A 385 -21.39 -13.59 -15.89
N ASP A 386 -22.16 -12.75 -15.20
CA ASP A 386 -23.57 -12.54 -15.59
C ASP A 386 -23.68 -11.77 -16.91
N LEU A 387 -22.87 -10.70 -17.08
CA LEU A 387 -22.75 -9.93 -18.33
C LEU A 387 -21.27 -9.62 -18.65
N LEU A 388 -20.82 -10.05 -19.84
CA LEU A 388 -19.53 -9.66 -20.40
C LEU A 388 -19.70 -8.79 -21.64
N VAL A 389 -19.14 -7.58 -21.61
CA VAL A 389 -18.98 -6.68 -22.76
C VAL A 389 -17.50 -6.59 -23.13
N GLY A 390 -17.14 -7.12 -24.29
CA GLY A 390 -15.77 -7.11 -24.80
C GLY A 390 -15.63 -6.34 -26.09
N VAL A 391 -14.73 -5.36 -26.12
CA VAL A 391 -14.42 -4.52 -27.29
C VAL A 391 -12.92 -4.60 -27.58
N ASN A 392 -12.53 -4.77 -28.84
CA ASN A 392 -11.11 -4.77 -29.26
C ASN A 392 -10.25 -5.75 -28.44
N LEU A 393 -10.64 -7.04 -28.42
CA LEU A 393 -9.88 -8.09 -27.74
C LEU A 393 -8.92 -8.76 -28.73
N HIS A 394 -7.64 -8.81 -28.41
CA HIS A 394 -6.59 -9.35 -29.28
C HIS A 394 -5.74 -10.37 -28.52
N GLY A 395 -5.76 -11.63 -28.95
CA GLY A 395 -5.06 -12.68 -28.22
C GLY A 395 -5.16 -14.06 -28.85
N ASN A 396 -4.22 -14.95 -28.56
CA ASN A 396 -4.27 -16.32 -29.08
C ASN A 396 -5.49 -17.10 -28.55
N TYR A 397 -5.82 -16.94 -27.26
CA TYR A 397 -6.90 -17.62 -26.55
C TYR A 397 -7.61 -16.68 -25.56
N ALA A 398 -8.45 -15.77 -26.06
CA ALA A 398 -9.15 -14.80 -25.23
C ALA A 398 -9.95 -15.45 -24.08
N PHE A 399 -10.61 -16.58 -24.32
CA PHE A 399 -11.33 -17.35 -23.30
C PHE A 399 -10.90 -18.82 -23.36
N SER A 400 -10.21 -19.33 -22.35
CA SER A 400 -9.73 -20.72 -22.37
C SER A 400 -10.21 -21.54 -21.16
N ASN A 401 -10.69 -22.76 -21.47
CA ASN A 401 -10.87 -23.97 -20.63
C ASN A 401 -12.32 -24.35 -20.19
N HIS A 402 -12.48 -25.59 -19.69
CA HIS A 402 -13.69 -26.42 -19.49
C HIS A 402 -14.79 -25.93 -18.53
N SER A 403 -14.69 -24.73 -17.97
CA SER A 403 -15.62 -24.28 -16.91
C SER A 403 -15.85 -22.77 -16.92
N PHE A 404 -15.61 -22.10 -18.04
CA PHE A 404 -16.04 -20.72 -18.23
C PHE A 404 -17.54 -20.68 -18.54
N SER A 405 -18.35 -20.06 -17.68
CA SER A 405 -19.78 -19.85 -17.93
C SER A 405 -20.11 -18.37 -17.83
N SER A 406 -20.71 -17.83 -18.88
CA SER A 406 -21.35 -16.52 -18.78
C SER A 406 -22.77 -16.63 -19.28
N ARG A 407 -23.68 -15.89 -18.64
CA ARG A 407 -25.09 -15.86 -19.06
C ARG A 407 -25.26 -15.05 -20.33
N ASN A 408 -24.58 -13.89 -20.43
CA ASN A 408 -24.71 -12.97 -21.56
C ASN A 408 -23.35 -12.47 -22.07
N PHE A 409 -23.09 -12.66 -23.37
CA PHE A 409 -21.89 -12.13 -24.04
C PHE A 409 -22.23 -11.09 -25.11
N LEU A 410 -21.52 -9.96 -25.06
CA LEU A 410 -21.52 -8.91 -26.07
C LEU A 410 -20.08 -8.66 -26.54
N LEU A 411 -19.68 -9.24 -27.67
CA LEU A 411 -18.30 -9.17 -28.17
C LEU A 411 -18.22 -8.41 -29.50
N PHE A 412 -17.32 -7.42 -29.58
CA PHE A 412 -17.10 -6.56 -30.75
C PHE A 412 -15.63 -6.42 -31.13
N ASN A 413 -15.29 -6.67 -32.40
CA ASN A 413 -13.94 -6.55 -32.96
C ASN A 413 -12.89 -7.38 -32.20
N CYS A 414 -13.22 -8.64 -31.92
CA CYS A 414 -12.30 -9.56 -31.25
C CYS A 414 -11.54 -10.42 -32.27
N ARG A 415 -10.25 -10.68 -32.03
CA ARG A 415 -9.36 -11.46 -32.90
C ARG A 415 -8.54 -12.45 -32.09
N GLY A 416 -8.45 -13.70 -32.56
CA GLY A 416 -7.61 -14.72 -31.93
C GLY A 416 -7.59 -16.06 -32.64
N ASP A 417 -6.54 -16.85 -32.37
CA ASP A 417 -6.34 -18.19 -32.94
C ASP A 417 -7.41 -19.20 -32.46
N GLY A 418 -7.94 -18.99 -31.25
CA GLY A 418 -9.13 -19.65 -30.72
C GLY A 418 -9.77 -18.78 -29.65
N LEU A 419 -10.71 -17.89 -30.03
CA LEU A 419 -11.40 -16.99 -29.10
C LEU A 419 -11.96 -17.75 -27.88
N PHE A 420 -12.49 -18.95 -28.12
CA PHE A 420 -12.83 -19.93 -27.09
C PHE A 420 -12.03 -21.20 -27.33
N SER A 421 -11.28 -21.67 -26.33
CA SER A 421 -10.66 -23.00 -26.36
C SER A 421 -11.25 -23.85 -25.24
N ASN A 422 -11.81 -25.03 -25.53
CA ASN A 422 -12.34 -25.97 -24.53
C ASN A 422 -13.45 -25.42 -23.60
N SER A 423 -14.13 -24.32 -23.90
CA SER A 423 -15.19 -23.74 -23.06
C SER A 423 -16.57 -24.39 -23.29
N ASP A 424 -17.32 -24.65 -22.21
CA ASP A 424 -18.72 -25.10 -22.29
C ASP A 424 -19.67 -23.88 -22.38
N LEU A 425 -20.18 -23.63 -23.58
CA LEU A 425 -21.10 -22.52 -23.88
C LEU A 425 -22.58 -22.98 -23.93
N SER A 426 -22.89 -24.19 -23.45
CA SER A 426 -24.23 -24.78 -23.60
C SER A 426 -25.36 -23.97 -22.96
N ASN A 427 -25.05 -23.12 -21.98
CA ASN A 427 -26.00 -22.27 -21.24
C ASN A 427 -25.79 -20.76 -21.45
N SER A 428 -25.09 -20.36 -22.51
CA SER A 428 -24.74 -18.95 -22.76
C SER A 428 -25.57 -18.33 -23.88
N ASP A 429 -26.12 -17.15 -23.65
CA ASP A 429 -26.65 -16.30 -24.72
C ASP A 429 -25.51 -15.45 -25.29
N VAL A 430 -25.07 -15.81 -26.50
CA VAL A 430 -23.88 -15.21 -27.14
C VAL A 430 -24.29 -14.35 -28.34
N LEU A 431 -23.90 -13.06 -28.29
CA LEU A 431 -24.06 -12.10 -29.37
C LEU A 431 -22.68 -11.67 -29.90
N TYR A 432 -22.37 -12.10 -31.12
CA TYR A 432 -21.13 -11.75 -31.81
C TYR A 432 -21.34 -10.62 -32.82
N TYR A 433 -20.41 -9.67 -32.87
CA TYR A 433 -20.30 -8.72 -33.96
C TYR A 433 -18.82 -8.55 -34.39
N ASN A 434 -18.51 -8.86 -35.65
CA ASN A 434 -17.15 -8.75 -36.23
C ASN A 434 -16.06 -9.53 -35.47
N VAL A 435 -16.21 -10.86 -35.37
CA VAL A 435 -15.11 -11.76 -34.95
C VAL A 435 -14.38 -12.27 -36.19
N TYR A 436 -13.07 -12.06 -36.25
CA TYR A 436 -12.26 -12.46 -37.40
C TYR A 436 -11.47 -13.74 -37.08
N PRO A 437 -11.52 -14.77 -37.95
CA PRO A 437 -10.61 -15.90 -37.86
C PRO A 437 -9.17 -15.46 -38.17
N PRO A 438 -8.15 -16.15 -37.66
CA PRO A 438 -6.76 -15.79 -37.90
C PRO A 438 -6.37 -15.96 -39.38
N PRO A 439 -5.40 -15.17 -39.89
CA PRO A 439 -4.80 -15.42 -41.19
C PRO A 439 -4.01 -16.75 -41.15
N SER A 440 -4.50 -17.77 -41.84
CA SER A 440 -4.02 -19.15 -41.77
C SER A 440 -2.53 -19.30 -42.16
N LYS A 441 -1.70 -19.81 -41.24
CA LYS A 441 -0.39 -20.43 -41.56
C LYS A 441 -0.38 -21.96 -41.45
N THR A 442 -1.51 -22.60 -41.16
CA THR A 442 -1.62 -24.06 -41.03
C THR A 442 -2.23 -24.69 -42.29
N LYS A 443 -1.59 -25.78 -42.77
CA LYS A 443 -1.89 -26.53 -44.01
C LYS A 443 -3.27 -27.20 -44.08
N ASN A 444 -4.22 -26.92 -43.18
CA ASN A 444 -5.54 -27.52 -43.24
C ASN A 444 -6.65 -26.61 -42.67
N PRO A 445 -7.18 -25.67 -43.49
CA PRO A 445 -8.18 -24.69 -43.06
C PRO A 445 -9.54 -25.30 -42.68
N TYR A 446 -9.77 -26.60 -42.87
CA TYR A 446 -11.07 -27.23 -42.61
C TYR A 446 -11.27 -27.76 -41.17
N LYS A 447 -10.20 -27.94 -40.38
CA LYS A 447 -10.34 -28.42 -38.97
C LYS A 447 -10.65 -27.30 -37.97
N SER A 448 -10.12 -26.10 -38.16
CA SER A 448 -10.45 -24.92 -37.34
C SER A 448 -11.83 -24.34 -37.67
N LEU A 449 -12.31 -24.53 -38.90
CA LEU A 449 -13.63 -24.07 -39.34
C LEU A 449 -14.78 -24.89 -38.75
N HIS A 450 -14.60 -26.17 -38.38
CA HIS A 450 -15.65 -26.97 -37.75
C HIS A 450 -15.96 -26.52 -36.31
N HIS A 451 -14.93 -26.16 -35.52
CA HIS A 451 -15.15 -25.64 -34.17
C HIS A 451 -15.82 -24.27 -34.14
N ILE A 452 -15.66 -23.43 -35.17
CA ILE A 452 -16.33 -22.12 -35.28
C ILE A 452 -17.71 -22.26 -35.96
N LYS A 453 -17.88 -23.11 -36.97
CA LYS A 453 -19.19 -23.31 -37.63
C LYS A 453 -20.22 -23.97 -36.72
N ASP A 454 -19.81 -24.84 -35.81
CA ASP A 454 -20.73 -25.50 -34.87
C ASP A 454 -20.99 -24.67 -33.60
N SER A 455 -20.18 -23.64 -33.31
CA SER A 455 -20.33 -22.73 -32.16
C SER A 455 -20.91 -21.34 -32.51
N VAL A 456 -20.95 -20.95 -33.79
CA VAL A 456 -21.73 -19.80 -34.28
C VAL A 456 -23.18 -20.22 -34.51
N ARG A 457 -23.86 -20.67 -33.45
CA ARG A 457 -25.31 -20.47 -33.37
C ARG A 457 -25.51 -19.06 -32.84
N VAL A 458 -25.81 -18.12 -33.73
CA VAL A 458 -26.46 -16.86 -33.32
C VAL A 458 -27.77 -17.27 -32.65
N ASN A 459 -27.76 -17.38 -31.32
CA ASN A 459 -28.95 -17.73 -30.58
C ASN A 459 -29.85 -16.49 -30.62
N ARG A 460 -30.76 -16.44 -31.60
CA ARG A 460 -31.74 -15.34 -31.77
C ARG A 460 -32.64 -15.14 -30.54
N ARG A 461 -32.57 -16.02 -29.53
CA ARG A 461 -33.21 -15.83 -28.22
C ARG A 461 -32.52 -14.77 -27.35
N GLY A 462 -31.18 -14.66 -27.35
CA GLY A 462 -30.47 -13.63 -26.58
C GLY A 462 -30.79 -12.19 -27.02
N ILE A 463 -31.00 -11.98 -28.34
CA ILE A 463 -31.47 -10.71 -28.93
C ILE A 463 -32.90 -10.34 -28.45
N LYS A 464 -33.70 -11.30 -27.98
CA LYS A 464 -35.03 -11.02 -27.42
C LYS A 464 -34.96 -10.54 -25.96
N ILE A 465 -33.91 -10.86 -25.21
CA ILE A 465 -33.78 -10.54 -23.78
C ILE A 465 -33.24 -9.11 -23.61
N LEU A 466 -32.29 -8.69 -24.44
CA LEU A 466 -31.84 -7.30 -24.53
C LEU A 466 -32.40 -6.65 -25.80
N ARG A 467 -33.30 -5.67 -25.65
CA ARG A 467 -33.83 -4.90 -26.80
C ARG A 467 -32.65 -4.29 -27.57
N LYS A 468 -32.65 -4.41 -28.90
CA LYS A 468 -31.57 -3.91 -29.81
C LYS A 468 -31.06 -2.50 -29.45
N ALA A 469 -31.96 -1.59 -29.07
CA ALA A 469 -31.61 -0.23 -28.65
C ALA A 469 -30.74 -0.17 -27.37
N HIS A 470 -31.04 -0.99 -26.35
CA HIS A 470 -30.20 -1.09 -25.14
C HIS A 470 -28.81 -1.68 -25.45
N PHE A 471 -28.74 -2.62 -26.40
CA PHE A 471 -27.45 -3.16 -26.85
C PHE A 471 -26.59 -2.08 -27.54
N ASP A 472 -27.18 -1.32 -28.46
CA ASP A 472 -26.46 -0.26 -29.17
C ASP A 472 -25.96 0.84 -28.20
N GLU A 473 -26.72 1.14 -27.15
CA GLU A 473 -26.34 2.05 -26.07
C GLU A 473 -25.15 1.52 -25.25
N ILE A 474 -25.23 0.28 -24.75
CA ILE A 474 -24.14 -0.38 -24.01
C ILE A 474 -22.85 -0.43 -24.86
N LEU A 475 -22.97 -0.82 -26.14
CA LEU A 475 -21.82 -0.90 -27.03
C LEU A 475 -21.20 0.47 -27.32
N THR A 476 -22.03 1.51 -27.47
CA THR A 476 -21.56 2.89 -27.69
C THR A 476 -20.78 3.39 -26.49
N LEU A 477 -21.31 3.19 -25.28
CA LEU A 477 -20.63 3.56 -24.04
C LEU A 477 -19.33 2.78 -23.85
N ALA A 478 -19.33 1.45 -24.06
CA ALA A 478 -18.12 0.63 -23.92
C ALA A 478 -17.00 1.03 -24.91
N LYS A 479 -17.36 1.38 -26.15
CA LYS A 479 -16.40 1.92 -27.14
C LYS A 479 -15.84 3.28 -26.71
N SER A 480 -16.66 4.10 -26.07
CA SER A 480 -16.27 5.44 -25.62
C SER A 480 -15.23 5.44 -24.49
N LEU A 481 -15.00 4.29 -23.83
CA LEU A 481 -13.96 4.14 -22.79
C LEU A 481 -12.53 4.38 -23.32
N GLU A 482 -12.30 4.21 -24.62
CA GLU A 482 -10.97 4.40 -25.17
C GLU A 482 -10.54 5.87 -25.14
N GLY A 483 -9.34 6.13 -24.59
CA GLY A 483 -8.77 7.47 -24.53
C GLY A 483 -9.34 8.37 -23.43
N LYS A 484 -10.21 7.82 -22.57
CA LYS A 484 -10.79 8.50 -21.42
C LYS A 484 -9.86 8.51 -20.21
N SER A 485 -9.96 9.57 -19.42
CA SER A 485 -9.37 9.60 -18.07
C SER A 485 -10.03 8.54 -17.18
N TYR A 486 -9.37 8.13 -16.09
CA TYR A 486 -9.97 7.13 -15.18
C TYR A 486 -11.28 7.63 -14.55
N GLN A 487 -11.41 8.95 -14.31
CA GLN A 487 -12.63 9.53 -13.76
C GLN A 487 -13.79 9.41 -14.77
N GLU A 488 -13.53 9.71 -16.03
CA GLU A 488 -14.52 9.47 -17.10
C GLU A 488 -14.82 7.98 -17.27
N VAL A 489 -13.83 7.08 -17.09
CA VAL A 489 -14.04 5.63 -17.10
C VAL A 489 -14.95 5.19 -15.95
N LEU A 490 -14.81 5.78 -14.76
CA LEU A 490 -15.72 5.53 -13.63
C LEU A 490 -17.14 5.99 -13.95
N ASP A 491 -17.29 7.22 -14.47
CA ASP A 491 -18.60 7.80 -14.79
C ASP A 491 -19.33 6.99 -15.89
N ILE A 492 -18.58 6.53 -16.91
CA ILE A 492 -19.11 5.64 -17.96
C ILE A 492 -19.42 4.25 -17.38
N GLY A 493 -18.59 3.77 -16.46
CA GLY A 493 -18.80 2.55 -15.70
C GLY A 493 -20.13 2.55 -14.95
N GLU A 494 -20.42 3.60 -14.20
CA GLU A 494 -21.69 3.74 -13.46
C GLU A 494 -22.90 3.74 -14.39
N GLN A 495 -22.81 4.43 -15.53
CA GLN A 495 -23.85 4.39 -16.57
C GLN A 495 -24.06 2.98 -17.12
N LEU A 496 -22.98 2.26 -17.42
CA LEU A 496 -23.03 0.88 -17.89
C LEU A 496 -23.59 -0.08 -16.82
N TYR A 497 -23.30 0.16 -15.54
CA TYR A 497 -23.86 -0.62 -14.43
C TYR A 497 -25.38 -0.43 -14.33
N ALA A 498 -25.85 0.81 -14.43
CA ALA A 498 -27.28 1.14 -14.42
C ALA A 498 -28.05 0.52 -15.60
N LEU A 499 -27.37 0.28 -16.72
CA LEU A 499 -27.93 -0.39 -17.90
C LEU A 499 -27.91 -1.93 -17.80
N HIS A 500 -27.31 -2.51 -16.75
CA HIS A 500 -27.32 -3.95 -16.54
C HIS A 500 -28.77 -4.42 -16.35
N PRO A 501 -29.28 -5.35 -17.17
CA PRO A 501 -30.63 -5.87 -16.99
C PRO A 501 -30.70 -6.57 -15.63
N GLU A 502 -31.57 -6.11 -14.71
CA GLU A 502 -31.89 -6.91 -13.53
C GLU A 502 -32.48 -8.25 -14.00
N PRO A 503 -31.98 -9.41 -13.54
CA PRO A 503 -32.62 -10.67 -13.86
C PRO A 503 -34.04 -10.66 -13.27
N GLU A 504 -35.08 -10.85 -14.10
CA GLU A 504 -36.48 -11.06 -13.65
C GLU A 504 -36.59 -12.17 -12.58
N SER A 505 -35.61 -13.08 -12.51
CA SER A 505 -35.52 -14.14 -11.51
C SER A 505 -35.14 -13.70 -10.08
N MET A 506 -34.78 -12.43 -9.83
CA MET A 506 -34.38 -11.95 -8.49
C MET A 506 -35.47 -11.21 -7.70
N ILE A 507 -36.62 -10.89 -8.31
CA ILE A 507 -37.78 -10.37 -7.57
C ILE A 507 -38.26 -11.39 -6.49
N HIS A 508 -37.97 -12.68 -6.67
CA HIS A 508 -38.30 -13.71 -5.68
C HIS A 508 -37.29 -13.89 -4.55
N LEU A 509 -36.05 -13.40 -4.66
CA LEU A 509 -35.02 -13.53 -3.61
C LEU A 509 -34.89 -12.27 -2.74
N GLN A 510 -35.29 -11.09 -3.23
CA GLN A 510 -35.42 -9.89 -2.39
C GLN A 510 -36.66 -9.90 -1.48
N LEU A 511 -37.67 -10.74 -1.76
CA LEU A 511 -38.84 -10.93 -0.89
C LEU A 511 -38.61 -11.99 0.22
N MET A 512 -37.40 -12.55 0.35
CA MET A 512 -37.05 -13.51 1.41
C MET A 512 -35.80 -13.12 2.22
N ARG A 513 -35.40 -11.85 2.22
CA ARG A 513 -34.40 -11.31 3.17
C ARG A 513 -35.05 -10.37 4.17
#